data_AF-A0AAV2AS79-F1
#
_entry.id   AF-A0AAV2AS79-F1
#
_cell.length_a   1.000
_cell.length_b   1.000
_cell.length_c   1.000
_cell.angle_alpha   90.00
_cell.angle_beta   90.00
_cell.angle_gamma   90.00
#
_symmetry.space_group_name_H-M   'P 1'
#
loop_
_entity.id
_entity.type
_entity.pdbx_description
1 polymer ?
#
loop_
_entity_poly.entity_id
_entity_poly.type
_entity_poly.pdbx_seq_one_letter_code
_entity_poly.pdbx_strand_id
1 'polypeptide(L)'
;MQLGQHQMPFAHQYDEIYESGNCTQTFVEVVCDKGVRGHPCRFIDKPSVCVQRWSYVPALVKWYNAPNEWGIDFIKLRSGCSCLVERPKC
;
A
#
# COMPACT_ATOMS: atom_id res chain seq x y z
N MET A 1 18.03 -7.10 -13.91
CA MET A 1 16.57 -7.26 -13.81
C MET A 1 16.12 -6.96 -12.38
N GLN A 2 15.84 -5.70 -12.06
CA GLN A 2 15.24 -5.29 -10.78
C GLN A 2 13.84 -4.76 -11.10
N LEU A 3 12.82 -5.60 -10.89
CA LEU A 3 11.44 -5.13 -10.78
C LEU A 3 11.14 -4.96 -9.30
N GLY A 4 10.94 -3.74 -8.85
CA GLY A 4 10.41 -3.49 -7.51
C GLY A 4 10.95 -2.25 -6.83
N GLN A 5 10.77 -1.07 -7.45
CA GLN A 5 10.80 0.23 -6.78
C GLN A 5 10.32 1.35 -7.72
N HIS A 6 9.15 1.18 -8.36
CA HIS A 6 8.41 2.36 -8.81
C HIS A 6 7.69 2.93 -7.58
N GLN A 7 8.45 3.70 -6.79
CA GLN A 7 7.86 4.63 -5.85
C GLN A 7 7.20 5.69 -6.73
N MET A 8 5.87 5.67 -6.84
CA MET A 8 5.12 6.66 -7.62
C MET A 8 5.56 8.05 -7.13
N PRO A 9 6.21 8.86 -7.98
CA PRO A 9 6.75 10.15 -7.55
C PRO A 9 5.66 11.19 -7.25
N PHE A 10 4.38 10.79 -7.38
CA PHE A 10 3.20 11.64 -7.30
C PHE A 10 2.14 11.05 -6.36
N ALA A 11 2.51 10.46 -5.22
CA ALA A 11 1.53 10.38 -4.14
C ALA A 11 1.36 11.80 -3.59
N HIS A 12 0.44 12.58 -4.14
CA HIS A 12 0.22 13.94 -3.67
C HIS A 12 -0.38 13.88 -2.26
N GLN A 13 -0.04 14.86 -1.44
CA GLN A 13 -0.69 15.02 -0.15
C GLN A 13 -2.14 15.45 -0.39
N TYR A 14 -3.07 14.62 0.05
CA TYR A 14 -4.49 14.91 0.06
C TYR A 14 -4.96 15.15 1.50
N ASP A 15 -5.95 16.02 1.64
CA ASP A 15 -6.55 16.33 2.95
C ASP A 15 -7.73 15.40 3.25
N GLU A 16 -8.56 15.18 2.22
CA GLU A 16 -9.84 14.49 2.36
C GLU A 16 -10.04 13.48 1.22
N ILE A 17 -10.59 12.32 1.56
CA ILE A 17 -11.16 11.37 0.60
C ILE A 17 -12.65 11.68 0.49
N TYR A 18 -13.20 11.60 -0.71
CA TYR A 18 -14.59 11.98 -0.97
C TYR A 18 -15.60 11.17 -0.16
N GLU A 19 -16.48 11.89 0.53
CA GLU A 19 -17.67 11.38 1.19
C GLU A 19 -18.84 12.34 0.94
N SER A 20 -19.90 11.86 0.31
CA SER A 20 -21.14 12.61 0.13
C SER A 20 -22.33 11.67 0.32
N GLY A 21 -23.44 12.18 0.86
CA GLY A 21 -24.52 11.40 1.47
C GLY A 21 -25.16 10.28 0.61
N ASN A 22 -24.90 10.26 -0.70
CA ASN A 22 -25.36 9.20 -1.62
C ASN A 22 -24.22 8.42 -2.32
N CYS A 23 -22.96 8.83 -2.16
CA CYS A 23 -21.79 8.25 -2.82
C CYS A 23 -20.61 8.19 -1.85
N THR A 24 -20.36 7.02 -1.27
CA THR A 24 -19.19 6.74 -0.42
C THR A 24 -18.19 5.89 -1.17
N GLN A 25 -16.91 6.27 -1.14
CA GLN A 25 -15.83 5.40 -1.62
C GLN A 25 -15.38 4.48 -0.49
N THR A 26 -15.43 3.16 -0.72
CA THR A 26 -14.99 2.15 0.25
C THR A 26 -13.79 1.41 -0.27
N PHE A 27 -12.80 1.22 0.61
CA PHE A 27 -11.57 0.53 0.30
C PHE A 27 -11.41 -0.68 1.21
N VAL A 28 -10.88 -1.77 0.66
CA VAL A 28 -10.59 -2.99 1.42
C VAL A 28 -9.07 -3.09 1.61
N GLU A 29 -8.67 -3.19 2.86
CA GLU A 29 -7.27 -3.43 3.21
C GLU A 29 -7.05 -4.88 3.66
N VAL A 30 -6.00 -5.50 3.13
CA VAL A 30 -5.51 -6.80 3.59
C VAL A 30 -4.25 -6.59 4.41
N VAL A 31 -4.38 -6.78 5.71
CA VAL A 31 -3.34 -6.48 6.70
C VAL A 31 -2.66 -7.77 7.14
N CYS A 32 -1.33 -7.74 7.29
CA CYS A 32 -0.63 -8.85 7.90
C CYS A 32 -1.00 -9.02 9.35
N ASP A 33 -1.30 -10.26 9.71
CA ASP A 33 -1.47 -10.66 11.09
C ASP A 33 -0.24 -10.26 11.92
N LYS A 34 -0.48 -9.83 13.16
CA LYS A 34 0.56 -9.32 14.05
C LYS A 34 1.63 -10.37 14.35
N GLY A 35 1.26 -11.64 14.43
CA GLY A 35 2.18 -12.77 14.62
C GLY A 35 2.88 -13.23 13.34
N VAL A 36 2.54 -12.62 12.20
CA VAL A 36 3.14 -12.93 10.89
C VAL A 36 4.09 -11.83 10.46
N ARG A 37 3.73 -10.55 10.58
CA ARG A 37 4.55 -9.44 10.08
C ARG A 37 5.89 -9.37 10.82
N GLY A 38 6.99 -9.33 10.06
CA GLY A 38 8.34 -9.24 10.60
C GLY A 38 8.91 -10.56 11.11
N HIS A 39 8.13 -11.64 11.09
CA HIS A 39 8.57 -12.97 11.47
C HIS A 39 9.06 -13.78 10.26
N PRO A 40 9.89 -14.83 10.48
CA PRO A 40 10.27 -15.76 9.45
C PRO A 40 9.06 -16.39 8.78
N CYS A 41 9.16 -16.60 7.47
CA CYS A 41 8.07 -17.20 6.72
C CYS A 41 7.88 -18.66 7.13
N ARG A 42 6.63 -19.08 7.24
CA ARG A 42 6.31 -20.49 7.44
C ARG A 42 6.81 -21.31 6.24
N PHE A 43 7.45 -22.45 6.52
CA PHE A 43 7.95 -23.40 5.52
C PHE A 43 9.12 -22.91 4.65
N ILE A 44 9.89 -21.92 5.13
CA ILE A 44 11.08 -21.44 4.43
C ILE A 44 12.30 -21.66 5.32
N ASP A 45 13.19 -22.57 4.88
CA ASP A 45 14.42 -22.93 5.62
C ASP A 45 15.58 -21.94 5.39
N LYS A 46 15.34 -20.87 4.63
CA LYS A 46 16.29 -19.80 4.35
C LYS A 46 15.95 -18.55 5.17
N PRO A 47 16.93 -17.66 5.43
CA PRO A 47 16.64 -16.35 6.02
C PRO A 47 15.54 -15.66 5.24
N SER A 48 14.43 -15.38 5.94
CA SER A 48 13.23 -14.85 5.33
C SER A 48 12.45 -14.00 6.30
N VAL A 49 11.63 -13.10 5.78
CA VAL A 49 10.78 -12.22 6.56
C VAL A 49 9.45 -11.97 5.86
N CYS A 50 8.36 -12.12 6.60
CA CYS A 50 7.02 -11.75 6.15
C CYS A 50 6.85 -10.23 6.17
N VAL A 51 6.50 -9.64 5.02
CA VAL A 51 6.33 -8.19 4.85
C VAL A 51 4.93 -7.82 4.41
N GLN A 52 4.46 -6.66 4.88
CA GLN A 52 3.24 -6.02 4.40
C GLN A 52 3.46 -5.50 2.97
N ARG A 53 2.59 -5.92 2.06
CA ARG A 53 2.48 -5.38 0.70
C ARG A 53 1.48 -4.25 0.65
N TRP A 54 1.73 -3.39 -0.32
CA TRP A 54 0.94 -2.19 -0.58
C TRP A 54 0.62 -2.13 -2.06
N SER A 55 -0.57 -1.64 -2.37
CA SER A 55 -0.98 -1.33 -3.74
C SER A 55 -1.48 0.11 -3.79
N TYR A 56 -1.47 0.66 -5.00
CA TYR A 56 -2.01 1.99 -5.28
C TYR A 56 -3.36 1.80 -5.96
N VAL A 57 -4.39 2.45 -5.44
CA VAL A 57 -5.74 2.40 -6.02
C VAL A 57 -6.25 3.81 -6.26
N PRO A 58 -7.03 4.03 -7.33
CA PRO A 58 -7.61 5.34 -7.59
C PRO A 58 -8.65 5.69 -6.52
N ALA A 59 -8.66 6.95 -6.10
CA ALA A 59 -9.63 7.54 -5.18
C ALA A 59 -9.96 8.96 -5.62
N LEU A 60 -11.17 9.41 -5.29
CA LEU A 60 -11.56 10.81 -5.43
C LEU A 60 -11.09 11.53 -4.16
N VAL A 61 -10.21 12.49 -4.34
CA VAL A 61 -9.53 13.20 -3.27
C VAL A 61 -9.64 14.71 -3.45
N LYS A 62 -9.45 15.42 -2.36
CA LYS A 62 -9.29 16.86 -2.31
C LYS A 62 -7.82 17.16 -2.03
N TRP A 63 -7.15 17.79 -2.98
CA TRP A 63 -5.71 18.06 -2.86
C TRP A 63 -5.44 19.22 -1.91
N TYR A 64 -4.35 19.11 -1.13
CA TYR A 64 -3.96 20.17 -0.17
C TYR A 64 -3.73 21.54 -0.85
N ASN A 65 -3.16 21.55 -2.05
CA ASN A 65 -2.87 22.76 -2.81
C ASN A 65 -4.03 23.25 -3.70
N ALA A 66 -5.12 22.50 -3.77
CA ALA A 66 -6.33 22.85 -4.53
C ALA A 66 -7.59 22.41 -3.75
N PRO A 67 -7.83 22.96 -2.55
CA PRO A 67 -8.87 22.47 -1.64
C PRO A 67 -10.30 22.70 -2.16
N ASN A 68 -10.49 23.51 -3.21
CA ASN A 68 -11.82 23.73 -3.79
C ASN A 68 -12.13 22.80 -4.96
N GLU A 69 -11.20 21.90 -5.31
CA GLU A 69 -11.31 21.01 -6.46
C GLU A 69 -11.20 19.55 -6.03
N TRP A 70 -12.12 18.72 -6.54
CA TRP A 70 -12.04 17.27 -6.42
C TRP A 70 -11.31 16.70 -7.62
N GLY A 71 -10.45 15.72 -7.38
CA GLY A 71 -9.73 15.04 -8.45
C GLY A 71 -9.45 13.60 -8.13
N ILE A 72 -9.08 12.85 -9.16
CA ILE A 72 -8.70 11.44 -9.01
C ILE A 72 -7.20 11.37 -8.78
N ASP A 73 -6.80 10.70 -7.70
CA ASP A 73 -5.41 10.39 -7.40
C ASP A 73 -5.28 8.96 -6.88
N PHE A 74 -4.05 8.48 -6.72
CA PHE A 74 -3.76 7.16 -6.20
C PHE A 74 -3.46 7.18 -4.70
N ILE A 75 -4.29 6.51 -3.91
CA ILE A 75 -4.01 6.26 -2.50
C ILE A 75 -3.27 4.94 -2.34
N LYS A 76 -2.42 4.87 -1.31
CA LYS A 76 -1.66 3.68 -0.96
C LYS A 76 -2.39 2.88 0.12
N LEU A 77 -2.73 1.64 -0.18
CA LEU A 77 -3.46 0.73 0.72
C LEU A 77 -2.70 -0.56 0.99
N ARG A 78 -2.92 -1.15 2.16
CA ARG A 78 -2.42 -2.48 2.50
C ARG A 78 -3.11 -3.53 1.64
N SER A 79 -2.33 -4.24 0.81
CA SER A 79 -2.86 -5.16 -0.20
C SER A 79 -2.57 -6.63 0.08
N GLY A 80 -1.79 -6.95 1.12
CA GLY A 80 -1.58 -8.31 1.56
C GLY A 80 -0.22 -8.55 2.20
N CYS A 81 0.16 -9.82 2.29
CA CYS A 81 1.43 -10.25 2.87
C CYS A 81 2.22 -11.06 1.87
N SER A 82 3.54 -10.94 1.92
CA SER A 82 4.42 -11.82 1.16
C SER A 82 5.63 -12.22 1.97
N CYS A 83 6.22 -13.34 1.58
CA CYS A 83 7.53 -13.73 2.06
C CYS A 83 8.64 -13.06 1.23
N LEU A 84 9.58 -12.39 1.90
CA LEU A 84 10.86 -12.01 1.30
C LEU A 84 11.90 -13.02 1.74
N VAL A 85 12.51 -13.72 0.79
CA VAL A 85 13.63 -14.62 1.03
C VAL A 85 14.91 -13.86 0.73
N GLU A 86 15.78 -13.71 1.73
CA GLU A 86 17.07 -13.09 1.53
C GLU A 86 17.95 -14.02 0.67
N ARG A 87 18.62 -13.45 -0.33
CA ARG A 87 19.67 -14.19 -1.03
C ARG A 87 20.91 -14.18 -0.14
N PRO A 88 21.70 -15.26 -0.12
CA PRO A 88 23.01 -15.24 0.52
C PRO A 88 23.80 -14.03 -0.01
N LYS A 89 24.43 -13.27 0.88
CA LYS A 89 25.43 -12.28 0.45
C LYS A 89 26.58 -13.07 -0.19
N CYS A 90 26.88 -12.78 -1.46
CA CYS A 90 28.05 -13.33 -2.14
C CYS A 90 29.34 -12.89 -1.44
#